data_AF-A0A557RZB7-F1
#
_entry.id   AF-A0A557RZB7-F1
#
_cell.length_a   1.000
_cell.length_b   1.000
_cell.length_c   1.000
_cell.angle_alpha   90.00
_cell.angle_beta   90.00
_cell.angle_gamma   90.00
#
_symmetry.space_group_name_H-M   'P 1'
#
loop_
_entity.id
_entity.type
_entity.pdbx_description
1 polymer ?
#
loop_
_entity_poly.entity_id
_entity_poly.type
_entity_poly.pdbx_seq_one_letter_code
_entity_poly.pdbx_strand_id
1 'polypeptide(L)'
;MIGPVDSNCAKTLCKRHRKVSATASEGEVNIFFNLCMDRVHYVPERQAIYFVDSSYVNVPDVLSRVFSGLGCKLQIDQLYLDQLSIFKSLKRVIITEAQAHAVMVALRMEGMQITISK
;
A
#
# COMPACT_ATOMS: atom_id res chain seq x y z
N MET A 1 -2.36 14.86 -23.04
CA MET A 1 -3.42 13.89 -22.73
C MET A 1 -2.78 12.52 -22.61
N ILE A 2 -2.65 11.98 -21.40
CA ILE A 2 -2.19 10.61 -21.17
C ILE A 2 -3.46 9.80 -20.92
N GLY A 3 -3.83 8.93 -21.87
CA GLY A 3 -4.98 8.04 -21.76
C GLY A 3 -4.78 6.98 -20.67
N PRO A 4 -5.84 6.24 -20.30
CA PRO A 4 -5.77 5.22 -19.26
C PRO A 4 -4.75 4.17 -19.65
N VAL A 5 -3.75 3.95 -18.79
CA VAL A 5 -2.73 2.93 -19.01
C VAL A 5 -3.39 1.57 -18.83
N ASP A 6 -3.66 0.88 -19.94
CA ASP A 6 -4.15 -0.49 -19.94
C ASP A 6 -3.19 -1.36 -19.10
N SER A 7 -3.75 -2.23 -18.26
CA SER A 7 -3.04 -3.21 -17.43
C SER A 7 -2.00 -4.02 -18.22
N ASN A 8 -2.26 -4.29 -19.51
CA ASN A 8 -1.33 -4.97 -20.41
C ASN A 8 -0.17 -4.07 -20.85
N CYS A 9 -0.42 -2.77 -21.04
CA CYS A 9 0.59 -1.78 -21.35
C CYS A 9 1.52 -1.56 -20.14
N ALA A 10 0.96 -1.47 -18.93
CA ALA A 10 1.71 -1.42 -17.68
C ALA A 10 2.62 -2.65 -17.50
N LYS A 11 2.08 -3.87 -17.71
CA LYS A 11 2.86 -5.12 -17.66
C LYS A 11 4.01 -5.16 -18.67
N THR A 12 3.79 -4.65 -19.88
CA THR A 12 4.79 -4.67 -20.96
C THR A 12 5.88 -3.62 -20.75
N LEU A 13 5.53 -2.43 -20.26
CA LEU A 13 6.48 -1.40 -19.85
C LEU A 13 7.31 -1.83 -18.63
N CYS A 14 6.71 -2.56 -17.69
CA CYS A 14 7.41 -3.11 -16.53
C CYS A 14 8.51 -4.12 -16.91
N LYS A 15 8.36 -4.88 -18.00
CA LYS A 15 9.36 -5.88 -18.45
C LYS A 15 10.65 -5.29 -19.01
N ARG A 16 10.61 -4.08 -19.59
CA ARG A 16 11.74 -3.50 -20.32
C ARG A 16 12.64 -2.56 -19.53
N HIS A 17 12.19 -2.02 -18.39
CA HIS A 17 12.85 -0.87 -17.76
C HIS A 17 13.14 -0.93 -16.27
N ARG A 18 12.86 -2.01 -15.53
CA ARG A 18 13.18 -2.03 -14.10
C ARG A 18 14.32 -2.98 -13.74
N LYS A 19 15.40 -2.41 -13.21
CA LYS A 19 16.01 -2.98 -12.00
C LYS A 19 14.95 -2.86 -10.89
N VAL A 20 14.05 -3.84 -10.84
CA VAL A 20 13.16 -4.02 -9.70
C VAL A 20 14.08 -4.54 -8.59
N SER A 21 14.46 -3.71 -7.62
CA SER A 21 15.00 -4.22 -6.37
C SER A 21 13.83 -4.75 -5.55
N ALA A 22 13.29 -5.92 -5.90
CA ALA A 22 12.18 -6.52 -5.16
C ALA A 22 12.71 -7.54 -4.15
N THR A 23 12.63 -7.19 -2.88
CA THR A 23 12.45 -8.13 -1.77
C THR A 23 10.99 -8.55 -1.60
N ALA A 24 10.10 -8.17 -2.54
CA ALA A 24 8.68 -8.44 -2.48
C ALA A 24 8.33 -9.82 -3.08
N SER A 25 7.49 -10.55 -2.37
CA SER A 25 6.95 -11.85 -2.77
C SER A 25 5.95 -11.75 -3.93
N GLU A 26 5.73 -12.83 -4.68
CA GLU A 26 4.80 -12.86 -5.83
C GLU A 26 3.38 -12.35 -5.50
N GLY A 27 2.89 -12.59 -4.28
CA GLY A 27 1.59 -12.09 -3.83
C GLY A 27 1.53 -10.56 -3.67
N GLU A 28 2.64 -9.93 -3.26
CA GLU A 28 2.72 -8.47 -3.08
C GLU A 28 2.75 -7.73 -4.44
N VAL A 29 3.28 -8.37 -5.49
CA VAL A 29 3.23 -7.85 -6.87
C VAL A 29 1.77 -7.70 -7.33
N ASN A 30 0.93 -8.71 -7.08
CA ASN A 30 -0.49 -8.66 -7.47
C ASN A 30 -1.28 -7.61 -6.69
N ILE A 31 -0.94 -7.42 -5.41
CA ILE A 31 -1.52 -6.36 -4.57
C ILE A 31 -1.18 -4.98 -5.14
N PHE A 32 0.08 -4.76 -5.57
CA PHE A 32 0.50 -3.50 -6.19
C PHE A 32 -0.33 -3.13 -7.43
N PHE A 33 -0.52 -4.07 -8.35
CA PHE A 33 -1.25 -3.80 -9.60
C PHE A 33 -2.74 -3.53 -9.40
N ASN A 34 -3.32 -3.95 -8.28
CA ASN A 34 -4.74 -3.78 -7.97
C ASN A 34 -5.01 -2.65 -6.97
N LEU A 35 -3.98 -2.04 -6.38
CA LEU A 35 -4.13 -0.96 -5.40
C LEU A 35 -4.32 0.40 -6.10
N CYS A 36 -5.45 1.05 -5.82
CA CYS A 36 -5.73 2.42 -6.22
C CYS A 36 -5.43 3.41 -5.08
N MET A 37 -5.32 4.71 -5.41
CA MET A 37 -4.93 5.78 -4.48
C MET A 37 -5.79 5.87 -3.21
N ASP A 38 -7.04 5.40 -3.22
CA ASP A 38 -7.96 5.52 -2.07
C ASP A 38 -8.29 4.16 -1.43
N ARG A 39 -7.45 3.15 -1.71
CA ARG A 39 -7.61 1.80 -1.22
C ARG A 39 -6.44 1.40 -0.34
N VAL A 40 -6.78 0.73 0.75
CA VAL A 40 -5.84 0.02 1.60
C VAL A 40 -6.19 -1.45 1.56
N HIS A 41 -5.16 -2.29 1.50
CA HIS A 41 -5.33 -3.74 1.43
C HIS A 41 -4.74 -4.39 2.68
N TYR A 42 -5.58 -5.03 3.48
CA TYR A 42 -5.16 -5.78 4.66
C TYR A 42 -5.09 -7.28 4.34
N VAL A 43 -3.95 -7.91 4.66
CA VAL A 43 -3.74 -9.35 4.53
C VAL A 43 -3.55 -9.94 5.93
N PRO A 44 -4.61 -10.58 6.50
CA PRO A 44 -4.57 -11.11 7.87
C PRO A 44 -3.47 -12.16 8.08
N GLU A 45 -3.29 -13.08 7.14
CA GLU A 45 -2.29 -14.16 7.21
C GLU A 45 -0.85 -13.62 7.36
N ARG A 46 -0.61 -12.42 6.80
CA ARG A 46 0.70 -11.76 6.82
C ARG A 46 0.79 -10.66 7.87
N GLN A 47 -0.30 -10.40 8.59
CA GLN A 47 -0.38 -9.31 9.57
C GLN A 47 0.09 -7.99 8.96
N ALA A 48 -0.32 -7.73 7.72
CA ALA A 48 0.26 -6.66 6.91
C ALA A 48 -0.81 -5.81 6.24
N ILE A 49 -0.64 -4.49 6.34
CA ILE A 49 -1.40 -3.50 5.57
C ILE A 49 -0.52 -2.99 4.43
N TYR A 50 -1.07 -3.00 3.23
CA TYR A 50 -0.47 -2.48 2.02
C TYR A 50 -1.24 -1.25 1.55
N PHE A 51 -0.51 -0.20 1.21
CA PHE A 51 -1.07 1.03 0.69
C PHE A 51 -0.11 1.67 -0.32
N VAL A 52 -0.66 2.48 -1.21
CA VAL A 52 0.10 3.39 -2.05
C VAL A 52 -0.16 4.81 -1.57
N ASP A 53 0.74 5.74 -1.87
CA ASP A 53 0.53 7.14 -1.51
C ASP A 53 -0.81 7.65 -2.11
N SER A 54 -1.70 8.23 -1.30
CA SER A 54 -2.89 8.91 -1.82
C SER A 54 -2.60 10.40 -1.96
N SER A 55 -3.27 11.03 -2.91
CA SER A 55 -3.29 12.49 -3.01
C SER A 55 -4.35 13.12 -2.08
N TYR A 56 -5.30 12.29 -1.59
CA TYR A 56 -6.46 12.73 -0.82
C TYR A 56 -6.32 12.43 0.67
N VAL A 57 -5.74 11.28 1.02
CA VAL A 57 -5.55 10.87 2.42
C VAL A 57 -4.08 10.56 2.69
N ASN A 58 -3.48 11.27 3.65
CA ASN A 58 -2.12 10.97 4.08
C ASN A 58 -2.11 9.74 5.01
N VAL A 59 -2.14 8.55 4.42
CA VAL A 59 -2.16 7.26 5.14
C VAL A 59 -1.03 7.14 6.18
N PRO A 60 0.24 7.52 5.89
CA PRO A 60 1.29 7.57 6.90
C PRO A 60 0.95 8.40 8.13
N ASP A 61 0.31 9.56 7.97
CA ASP A 61 -0.10 10.43 9.09
C ASP A 61 -1.18 9.76 9.94
N VAL A 62 -2.19 9.15 9.31
CA VAL A 62 -3.26 8.43 10.00
C VAL A 62 -2.67 7.28 10.83
N LEU A 63 -1.79 6.49 10.22
CA LEU A 63 -1.08 5.41 10.89
C LEU A 63 -0.24 5.92 12.07
N SER A 64 0.45 7.05 11.89
CA SER A 64 1.28 7.63 12.95
C SER A 64 0.44 8.04 14.17
N ARG A 65 -0.73 8.66 13.94
CA ARG A 65 -1.67 9.03 15.03
C ARG A 65 -2.21 7.81 15.76
N VAL A 66 -2.62 6.77 15.02
CA VAL A 66 -3.12 5.52 15.61
C VAL A 66 -2.03 4.84 16.45
N PHE A 67 -0.83 4.69 15.88
CA PHE A 67 0.29 4.04 16.58
C PHE A 67 0.73 4.83 17.81
N SER A 68 0.74 6.16 17.73
CA SER A 68 1.02 7.02 18.89
C SER A 68 -0.05 6.84 19.98
N GLY A 69 -1.33 6.75 19.62
CA GLY A 69 -2.41 6.49 20.58
C GLY A 69 -2.32 5.10 21.23
N LEU A 70 -1.75 4.12 20.52
CA LEU A 70 -1.48 2.78 21.00
C LEU A 70 -0.14 2.65 21.74
N GLY A 71 0.64 3.72 21.87
CA GLY A 71 1.98 3.69 22.48
C GLY A 71 2.99 2.81 21.72
N CYS A 72 2.75 2.56 20.43
CA CYS A 72 3.56 1.68 19.59
C CYS A 72 4.40 2.48 18.59
N LYS A 73 5.54 1.91 18.18
CA LYS A 73 6.36 2.50 17.12
C LYS A 73 5.83 2.07 15.75
N LEU A 74 5.56 3.04 14.87
CA LEU A 74 5.20 2.77 13.48
C LEU A 74 6.44 2.43 12.66
N GLN A 75 6.39 1.34 11.90
CA GLN A 75 7.39 1.00 10.91
C GLN A 75 6.71 0.81 9.54
N ILE A 76 7.06 1.67 8.59
CA ILE A 76 6.59 1.60 7.21
C ILE A 76 7.74 1.12 6.34
N ASP A 77 7.58 -0.04 5.72
CA ASP A 77 8.51 -0.56 4.75
C ASP A 77 8.08 -0.15 3.33
N GLN A 78 9.01 0.36 2.54
CA GLN A 78 8.77 0.61 1.12
C GLN A 78 9.18 -0.63 0.31
N LEU A 79 8.20 -1.28 -0.33
CA LEU A 79 8.41 -2.53 -1.07
C LEU A 79 8.76 -2.31 -2.54
N TYR A 80 8.22 -1.26 -3.14
CA TYR A 80 8.48 -0.93 -4.54
C TYR A 80 8.90 0.53 -4.67
N LEU A 81 9.99 0.71 -5.41
CA LEU A 81 10.54 2.01 -5.76
C LEU A 81 10.41 2.15 -7.26
N ASP A 82 9.61 3.12 -7.70
CA ASP A 82 9.67 3.50 -9.09
C ASP A 82 10.89 4.37 -9.30
N GLN A 83 11.91 3.85 -9.97
CA GLN A 83 13.17 4.57 -10.24
C GLN A 83 12.96 5.90 -10.98
N LEU A 84 11.81 6.09 -11.63
CA LEU A 84 11.47 7.30 -12.39
C LEU A 84 10.38 8.16 -11.70
N SER A 85 9.89 7.76 -10.51
CA SER A 85 8.77 8.43 -9.80
C SER A 85 7.49 8.63 -10.63
N ILE A 86 7.34 7.88 -11.72
CA ILE A 86 6.16 7.82 -12.60
C ILE A 86 5.04 7.02 -11.92
N PHE A 87 5.38 6.02 -11.12
CA PHE A 87 4.44 5.17 -10.38
C PHE A 87 4.56 5.38 -8.87
N LYS A 88 3.41 5.32 -8.18
CA LYS A 88 3.35 5.44 -6.72
C LYS A 88 4.08 4.30 -6.04
N SER A 89 4.75 4.61 -4.92
CA SER A 89 5.45 3.61 -4.12
C SER A 89 4.46 2.74 -3.35
N LEU A 90 4.60 1.41 -3.43
CA LEU A 90 3.88 0.51 -2.53
C LEU A 90 4.60 0.49 -1.18
N LYS A 91 3.83 0.74 -0.13
CA LYS A 91 4.27 0.70 1.25
C LYS A 91 3.54 -0.39 2.00
N ARG A 92 4.21 -0.96 3.00
CA ARG A 92 3.70 -1.99 3.88
C ARG A 92 3.91 -1.59 5.33
N VAL A 93 2.95 -1.91 6.18
CA VAL A 93 3.12 -1.91 7.64
C VAL A 93 2.79 -3.28 8.18
N ILE A 94 3.67 -3.82 9.02
CA ILE A 94 3.41 -5.04 9.80
C ILE A 94 2.74 -4.64 11.10
N ILE A 95 1.59 -5.27 11.39
CA ILE A 95 0.71 -4.90 12.49
C ILE A 95 0.08 -6.14 13.13
N THR A 96 -0.14 -6.09 14.43
CA THR A 96 -0.91 -7.14 15.13
C THR A 96 -2.40 -7.05 14.78
N GLU A 97 -3.16 -8.10 15.09
CA GLU A 97 -4.62 -8.12 14.87
C GLU A 97 -5.33 -6.97 15.61
N ALA A 98 -4.94 -6.70 16.87
CA ALA A 98 -5.49 -5.61 17.66
C ALA A 98 -5.17 -4.23 17.03
N GLN A 99 -3.96 -4.05 16.52
CA GLN A 99 -3.57 -2.83 15.79
C GLN A 99 -4.32 -2.71 14.47
N ALA A 100 -4.52 -3.82 13.75
CA ALA A 100 -5.24 -3.85 12.48
C ALA A 100 -6.65 -3.31 12.62
N HIS A 101 -7.37 -3.70 13.67
CA HIS A 101 -8.72 -3.19 13.89
C HIS A 101 -8.75 -1.67 14.10
N ALA A 102 -7.88 -1.13 14.97
CA ALA A 102 -7.78 0.30 15.22
C ALA A 102 -7.41 1.09 13.95
N VAL A 103 -6.44 0.59 13.19
CA VAL A 103 -6.00 1.19 11.93
C VAL A 103 -7.11 1.18 10.89
N MET A 104 -7.81 0.04 10.72
CA MET A 104 -8.90 -0.07 9.76
C MET A 104 -10.06 0.88 10.08
N VAL A 105 -10.39 1.05 11.36
CA VAL A 105 -11.41 2.02 11.78
C VAL A 105 -10.98 3.44 11.44
N ALA A 106 -9.76 3.84 11.81
CA ALA A 106 -9.24 5.18 11.54
C ALA A 106 -9.21 5.50 10.04
N LEU A 107 -8.73 4.56 9.21
CA LEU A 107 -8.70 4.75 7.76
C LEU A 107 -10.09 4.87 7.15
N ARG A 108 -11.09 4.13 7.65
CA ARG A 108 -12.49 4.28 7.21
C ARG A 108 -13.07 5.63 7.59
N MET A 109 -12.74 6.15 8.77
CA MET A 109 -13.20 7.49 9.19
C MET A 109 -12.65 8.60 8.29
N GLU A 110 -11.46 8.41 7.73
CA GLU A 110 -10.85 9.30 6.73
C GLU A 110 -11.35 9.05 5.30
N GLY A 111 -12.34 8.15 5.11
CA GLY A 111 -12.97 7.87 3.82
C GLY A 111 -12.25 6.85 2.93
N MET A 112 -11.24 6.15 3.45
CA MET A 112 -10.51 5.13 2.68
C MET A 112 -11.31 3.84 2.53
N GLN A 113 -11.23 3.23 1.34
CA GLN A 113 -11.78 1.90 1.10
C GLN A 113 -10.80 0.82 1.57
N ILE A 114 -11.29 -0.14 2.35
CA ILE A 114 -10.45 -1.23 2.88
C ILE A 114 -10.86 -2.54 2.22
N THR A 115 -9.90 -3.19 1.58
CA THR A 115 -10.05 -4.55 1.04
C THR A 115 -9.32 -5.51 1.96
N ILE A 116 -9.98 -6.60 2.36
CA ILE A 116 -9.41 -7.63 3.21
C ILE A 116 -9.25 -8.89 2.36
N SER A 117 -8.02 -9.41 2.25
CA SER A 117 -7.79 -10.73 1.65
C SER A 117 -8.25 -11.83 2.61
N LYS A 118 -8.88 -12.86 2.05
CA LYS A 118 -9.22 -14.09 2.78
C LYS A 118 -8.03 -15.01 2.85
#